data_AF-A0A532VIF1-F1
#
_entry.id   AF-A0A532VIF1-F1
#
_cell.length_a   1.000
_cell.length_b   1.000
_cell.length_c   1.000
_cell.angle_alpha   90.00
_cell.angle_beta   90.00
_cell.angle_gamma   90.00
#
_symmetry.space_group_name_H-M   'P 1'
#
loop_
_entity.id
_entity.type
_entity.pdbx_description
1 polymer ?
#
loop_
_entity_poly.entity_id
_entity_poly.type
_entity_poly.pdbx_seq_one_letter_code
_entity_poly.pdbx_strand_id
1 'polypeptide(L)'
;MRRKNGQIKKLKLKVIEDRKNGLTYEDIRKKRGVCPSTVSQWTKGKDLKRYCKLCGETDPEKLEEHHPNKEKSPEYTLTLCANCHSKITRKQLSDRNKTQQSVTVSKTPQVLPPKCQPTPILPQSNVNPPNQVFSTAFQPFTPKERAGIAKWALYIAGSIVGIEAIFGKGLVWWERLALLASAGFAFRTGEKITPPSSNPKTR
;
A
#
# COMPACT_ATOMS: atom_id res chain seq x y z
N MET A 1 -20.13 -12.09 -18.74
CA MET A 1 -19.96 -13.47 -18.24
C MET A 1 -18.67 -13.60 -17.45
N ARG A 2 -18.73 -14.07 -16.20
CA ARG A 2 -17.54 -14.32 -15.37
C ARG A 2 -16.95 -15.70 -15.72
N ARG A 3 -15.64 -15.78 -16.01
CA ARG A 3 -14.96 -17.05 -16.29
C ARG A 3 -14.93 -17.95 -15.04
N LYS A 4 -15.03 -19.27 -15.22
CA LYS A 4 -14.90 -20.25 -14.12
C LYS A 4 -13.44 -20.34 -13.65
N ASN A 5 -13.19 -20.62 -12.36
CA ASN A 5 -11.83 -20.71 -11.79
C ASN A 5 -10.89 -21.67 -12.55
N GLY A 6 -11.40 -22.80 -13.04
CA GLY A 6 -10.62 -23.75 -13.85
C GLY A 6 -10.15 -23.15 -15.19
N GLN A 7 -10.96 -22.32 -15.83
CA GLN A 7 -10.60 -21.64 -17.08
C GLN A 7 -9.52 -20.57 -16.83
N ILE A 8 -9.59 -19.86 -15.71
CA ILE A 8 -8.58 -18.86 -15.32
C ILE A 8 -7.22 -19.53 -15.10
N LYS A 9 -7.16 -20.69 -14.43
CA LYS A 9 -5.91 -21.44 -14.24
C LYS A 9 -5.28 -21.86 -15.58
N LYS A 10 -6.08 -22.40 -16.51
CA LYS A 10 -5.60 -22.77 -17.86
C LYS A 10 -5.10 -21.55 -18.64
N LEU A 11 -5.81 -20.43 -18.55
CA LEU A 11 -5.42 -19.18 -19.21
C LEU A 11 -4.11 -18.62 -18.65
N LYS A 12 -3.92 -18.68 -17.32
CA LYS A 12 -2.68 -18.26 -16.65
C LYS A 12 -1.46 -19.04 -17.14
N LEU A 13 -1.56 -20.36 -17.27
CA LEU A 13 -0.46 -21.19 -17.79
C LEU A 13 -0.09 -20.80 -19.23
N LYS A 14 -1.10 -20.61 -20.08
CA LYS A 14 -0.90 -20.17 -21.47
C LYS A 14 -0.22 -18.80 -21.59
N VAL A 15 -0.58 -17.85 -20.72
CA VAL A 15 0.06 -16.53 -20.68
C VAL A 15 1.54 -16.62 -20.28
N ILE A 16 1.87 -17.46 -19.29
CA ILE A 16 3.26 -17.67 -18.87
C ILE A 16 4.07 -18.31 -20.02
N GLU A 17 3.49 -19.28 -20.72
CA GLU A 17 4.11 -19.93 -21.87
C GLU A 17 4.31 -18.97 -23.05
N ASP A 18 3.28 -18.22 -23.43
CA ASP A 18 3.37 -17.18 -24.48
C ASP A 18 4.49 -16.18 -24.15
N ARG A 19 4.64 -15.81 -22.87
CA ARG A 19 5.70 -14.91 -22.43
C ARG A 19 7.11 -15.54 -22.51
N LYS A 20 7.26 -16.80 -22.12
CA LYS A 20 8.53 -17.55 -22.30
C LYS A 20 8.94 -17.63 -23.78
N ASN A 21 7.96 -17.74 -24.66
CA ASN A 21 8.14 -17.71 -26.12
C ASN A 21 8.50 -16.31 -26.66
N GLY A 22 8.57 -15.29 -25.81
CA GLY A 22 9.01 -13.95 -26.16
C GLY A 22 7.90 -13.02 -26.67
N LEU A 23 6.63 -13.43 -26.62
CA LEU A 23 5.54 -12.55 -27.03
C LEU A 23 5.47 -11.31 -26.13
N THR A 24 5.22 -10.15 -26.72
CA THR A 24 5.05 -8.90 -25.96
C THR A 24 3.71 -8.90 -25.22
N TYR A 25 3.55 -7.94 -24.30
CA TYR A 25 2.30 -7.77 -23.56
C TYR A 25 1.12 -7.47 -24.49
N GLU A 26 1.35 -6.69 -25.55
CA GLU A 26 0.33 -6.36 -26.55
C GLU A 26 -0.03 -7.57 -27.42
N ASP A 27 0.95 -8.41 -27.78
CA ASP A 27 0.67 -9.66 -28.50
C ASP A 27 -0.20 -10.61 -27.66
N ILE A 28 0.12 -10.75 -26.37
CA ILE A 28 -0.66 -11.57 -25.43
C ILE A 28 -2.07 -10.99 -25.25
N ARG A 29 -2.20 -9.66 -25.15
CA ARG A 29 -3.49 -8.98 -25.06
C ARG A 29 -4.34 -9.25 -26.29
N LYS A 30 -3.80 -9.06 -27.50
CA LYS A 30 -4.49 -9.34 -28.78
C LYS A 30 -4.85 -10.82 -28.91
N LYS A 31 -3.93 -11.72 -28.56
CA LYS A 31 -4.11 -13.18 -28.71
C LYS A 31 -5.08 -13.80 -27.69
N ARG A 32 -5.12 -13.29 -26.45
CA ARG A 32 -5.84 -13.92 -25.33
C ARG A 32 -6.96 -13.07 -24.73
N GLY A 33 -7.05 -11.79 -25.09
CA GLY A 33 -8.01 -10.85 -24.51
C GLY A 33 -7.77 -10.63 -23.02
N VAL A 34 -6.50 -10.54 -22.61
CA VAL A 34 -6.10 -10.34 -21.20
C VAL A 34 -5.42 -8.98 -21.08
N CYS A 35 -5.79 -8.20 -20.07
CA CYS A 35 -5.19 -6.88 -19.82
C CYS A 35 -3.69 -7.01 -19.47
N PRO A 36 -2.83 -6.06 -19.88
CA PRO A 36 -1.39 -6.10 -19.58
C PRO A 36 -1.06 -6.22 -18.08
N SER A 37 -1.85 -5.59 -17.21
CA SER A 37 -1.70 -5.69 -15.75
C SER A 37 -1.92 -7.12 -15.22
N THR A 38 -2.88 -7.84 -15.79
CA THR A 38 -3.12 -9.25 -15.44
C THR A 38 -1.98 -10.13 -15.94
N VAL A 39 -1.44 -9.83 -17.13
CA VAL A 39 -0.25 -10.50 -17.66
C VAL A 39 0.92 -10.32 -16.71
N SER A 40 1.23 -9.09 -16.29
CA SER A 40 2.35 -8.83 -15.37
C SER A 40 2.19 -9.51 -14.03
N GLN A 41 0.98 -9.51 -13.47
CA GLN A 41 0.70 -10.22 -12.23
C GLN A 41 0.93 -11.73 -12.35
N TRP A 42 0.58 -12.33 -13.50
CA TRP A 42 0.73 -13.76 -13.74
C TRP A 42 2.15 -14.18 -14.08
N THR A 43 2.95 -13.30 -14.67
CA THR A 43 4.35 -13.53 -15.07
C THR A 43 5.36 -13.06 -14.02
N LYS A 44 4.95 -12.32 -12.99
CA LYS A 44 5.83 -11.85 -11.90
C LYS A 44 6.66 -13.01 -11.32
N GLY A 45 7.99 -12.85 -11.31
CA GLY A 45 8.95 -13.85 -10.83
C GLY A 45 9.20 -15.05 -11.77
N LYS A 46 8.49 -15.15 -12.89
CA LYS A 46 8.63 -16.25 -13.86
C LYS A 46 9.21 -15.82 -15.21
N ASP A 47 9.35 -14.51 -15.39
CA ASP A 47 9.75 -13.90 -16.63
C ASP A 47 11.27 -13.76 -16.67
N LEU A 48 11.96 -14.72 -17.29
CA LEU A 48 13.43 -14.77 -17.37
C LEU A 48 14.03 -13.59 -18.14
N LYS A 49 13.22 -12.91 -18.95
CA LYS A 49 13.62 -11.75 -19.77
C LYS A 49 13.33 -10.41 -19.12
N ARG A 50 12.89 -10.39 -17.85
CA ARG A 50 12.70 -9.13 -17.12
C ARG A 50 14.05 -8.64 -16.60
N TYR A 51 14.44 -7.46 -17.04
CA TYR A 51 15.57 -6.72 -16.50
C TYR A 51 15.24 -5.23 -16.49
N CYS A 52 15.93 -4.47 -15.67
CA CYS A 52 15.82 -3.01 -15.68
C CYS A 52 16.45 -2.49 -16.98
N LYS A 53 15.64 -1.80 -17.80
CA LYS A 53 16.15 -1.24 -19.07
C LYS A 53 17.26 -0.18 -18.90
N LEU A 54 17.41 0.41 -17.72
CA LEU A 54 18.40 1.47 -17.47
C LEU A 54 19.72 0.94 -16.90
N CYS A 55 19.66 0.07 -15.88
CA CYS A 55 20.85 -0.39 -15.17
C CYS A 55 21.13 -1.89 -15.33
N GLY A 56 20.28 -2.64 -16.04
CA GLY A 56 20.46 -4.07 -16.26
C GLY A 56 20.13 -4.98 -15.07
N GLU A 57 19.62 -4.45 -13.95
CA GLU A 57 19.22 -5.25 -12.78
C GLU A 57 18.25 -6.37 -13.20
N THR A 58 18.55 -7.62 -12.86
CA THR A 58 17.75 -8.79 -13.23
C THR A 58 16.91 -9.34 -12.08
N ASP A 59 17.09 -8.83 -10.86
CA ASP A 59 16.39 -9.32 -9.68
C ASP A 59 14.88 -9.05 -9.79
N PRO A 60 14.03 -10.08 -9.95
CA PRO A 60 12.60 -9.90 -10.21
C PRO A 60 11.86 -9.26 -9.04
N GLU A 61 12.41 -9.32 -7.82
CA GLU A 61 11.80 -8.70 -6.64
C GLU A 61 12.01 -7.19 -6.61
N LYS A 62 13.13 -6.71 -7.16
CA LYS A 62 13.47 -5.29 -7.25
C LYS A 62 12.87 -4.60 -8.47
N LEU A 63 12.30 -5.35 -9.42
CA LEU A 63 11.77 -4.86 -10.68
C LEU A 63 10.29 -4.47 -10.60
N GLU A 64 10.03 -3.20 -10.89
CA GLU A 64 8.71 -2.56 -10.94
C GLU A 64 8.33 -2.20 -12.39
N GLU A 65 7.03 -2.11 -12.68
CA GLU A 65 6.53 -1.65 -13.97
C GLU A 65 6.30 -0.14 -13.91
N HIS A 66 6.98 0.57 -14.79
CA HIS A 66 6.85 2.01 -14.96
C HIS A 66 5.99 2.35 -16.17
N HIS A 67 5.06 3.26 -15.97
CA HIS A 67 4.25 3.87 -17.03
C HIS A 67 4.80 5.27 -17.34
N PRO A 68 5.59 5.45 -18.42
CA PRO A 68 6.29 6.71 -18.69
C PRO A 68 5.35 7.91 -18.92
N ASN A 69 4.16 7.69 -19.48
CA ASN A 69 3.24 8.79 -19.79
C ASN A 69 2.21 9.07 -18.68
N LYS A 70 2.12 8.22 -17.65
CA LYS A 70 1.02 8.22 -16.64
C LYS A 70 -0.40 8.35 -17.23
N GLU A 71 -0.60 8.06 -18.51
CA GLU A 71 -1.92 7.92 -19.10
C GLU A 71 -2.61 6.71 -18.45
N LYS A 72 -3.95 6.75 -18.34
CA LYS A 72 -4.73 5.67 -17.73
C LYS A 72 -4.56 4.32 -18.45
N SER A 73 -4.06 4.33 -19.69
CA SER A 73 -3.87 3.15 -20.53
C SER A 73 -2.72 3.37 -21.50
N PRO A 74 -1.45 3.40 -21.04
CA PRO A 74 -0.35 3.60 -21.94
C PRO A 74 -0.17 2.34 -22.80
N GLU A 75 0.25 2.57 -24.04
CA GLU A 75 0.47 1.53 -25.04
C GLU A 75 1.63 0.60 -24.67
N TYR A 76 2.51 1.02 -23.75
CA TYR A 76 3.63 0.22 -23.27
C TYR A 76 3.99 0.49 -21.81
N THR A 77 4.59 -0.53 -21.18
CA THR A 77 5.21 -0.49 -19.86
C THR A 77 6.71 -0.71 -19.97
N LEU A 78 7.48 -0.04 -19.10
CA LEU A 78 8.91 -0.25 -18.98
C LEU A 78 9.21 -0.95 -17.65
N THR A 79 10.01 -2.01 -17.68
CA THR A 79 10.50 -2.63 -16.44
C THR A 79 11.73 -1.87 -15.93
N LEU A 80 11.65 -1.37 -14.69
CA LEU A 80 12.72 -0.63 -14.03
C LEU A 80 12.95 -1.18 -12.63
N CYS A 81 14.19 -1.14 -12.13
CA CYS A 81 14.42 -1.40 -10.71
C CYS A 81 13.91 -0.22 -9.86
N ALA A 82 13.61 -0.45 -8.57
CA ALA A 82 13.13 0.60 -7.65
C ALA A 82 13.99 1.89 -7.66
N ASN A 83 15.32 1.74 -7.77
CA ASN A 83 16.25 2.88 -7.84
C ASN A 83 16.12 3.68 -9.14
N CYS A 84 16.02 3.00 -10.29
CA CYS A 84 15.80 3.66 -11.57
C CYS A 84 14.38 4.23 -11.68
N HIS A 85 13.41 3.52 -11.12
CA HIS A 85 12.00 3.91 -11.09
C HIS A 85 11.80 5.24 -10.33
N SER A 86 12.40 5.37 -9.14
CA SER A 86 12.35 6.60 -8.35
C SER A 86 13.01 7.79 -9.06
N LYS A 87 14.14 7.58 -9.74
CA LYS A 87 14.82 8.62 -10.55
C LYS A 87 13.92 9.17 -11.66
N ILE A 88 13.30 8.29 -12.46
CA ILE A 88 12.41 8.74 -13.54
C ILE A 88 11.18 9.43 -12.98
N THR A 89 10.57 8.86 -11.93
CA THR A 89 9.39 9.45 -11.29
C THR A 89 9.67 10.85 -10.74
N ARG A 90 10.84 11.06 -10.11
CA ARG A 90 11.28 12.38 -9.63
C ARG A 90 11.47 13.35 -10.79
N LYS A 91 12.08 12.92 -11.90
CA LYS A 91 12.25 13.75 -13.10
C LYS A 91 10.90 14.18 -13.68
N GLN A 92 9.97 13.23 -13.87
CA GLN A 92 8.61 13.52 -14.34
C GLN A 92 7.86 14.51 -13.43
N LEU A 93 8.01 14.38 -12.11
CA LEU A 93 7.39 15.31 -11.17
C LEU A 93 8.01 16.71 -11.28
N SER A 94 9.34 16.79 -11.38
CA SER A 94 10.05 18.06 -11.58
C SER A 94 9.62 18.73 -12.89
N ASP A 95 9.50 17.99 -13.97
CA ASP A 95 9.12 18.54 -15.28
C ASP A 95 7.69 19.09 -15.24
N ARG A 96 6.75 18.39 -14.59
CA ARG A 96 5.38 18.88 -14.36
C ARG A 96 5.35 20.18 -13.57
N ASN A 97 6.12 20.28 -12.50
CA ASN A 97 6.16 21.49 -11.67
C ASN A 97 6.70 22.68 -12.47
N LYS A 98 7.73 22.47 -13.31
CA LYS A 98 8.26 23.50 -14.22
C LYS A 98 7.20 23.96 -15.23
N THR A 99 6.48 23.02 -15.84
CA THR A 99 5.39 23.37 -16.79
C THR A 99 4.29 24.17 -16.08
N GLN A 100 3.87 23.75 -14.89
CA GLN A 100 2.83 24.48 -14.12
C GLN A 100 3.29 25.90 -13.77
N GLN A 101 4.52 26.10 -13.31
CA GLN A 101 5.06 27.43 -13.01
C GLN A 101 5.08 28.33 -14.25
N SER A 102 5.47 27.80 -15.42
CA SER A 102 5.49 28.57 -16.66
C SER A 102 4.10 29.00 -17.12
N VAL A 103 3.07 28.19 -16.85
CA VAL A 103 1.66 28.50 -17.16
C VAL A 103 1.11 29.56 -16.21
N THR A 104 1.44 29.48 -14.92
CA THR A 104 0.97 30.45 -13.91
C THR A 104 1.56 31.85 -14.12
N VAL A 105 2.81 31.96 -14.58
CA VAL A 105 3.47 33.26 -14.80
C VAL A 105 2.95 33.99 -16.05
N SER A 106 2.34 33.28 -16.99
CA SER A 106 1.98 33.86 -18.30
C SER A 106 0.56 34.47 -18.37
N LYS A 107 -0.22 34.47 -17.28
CA LYS A 107 -1.67 34.79 -17.34
C LYS A 107 -2.21 35.70 -16.25
N THR A 108 -1.42 36.65 -15.77
CA THR A 108 -1.98 37.81 -15.05
C THR A 108 -1.90 39.04 -15.96
N PRO A 109 -2.98 39.40 -16.69
CA PRO A 109 -3.19 40.78 -17.06
C PRO A 109 -3.16 41.58 -15.76
N GLN A 110 -2.26 42.56 -15.65
CA GLN A 110 -2.30 43.51 -14.54
C GLN A 110 -3.63 44.26 -14.58
N VAL A 111 -4.65 43.72 -13.91
CA VAL A 111 -5.76 44.54 -13.44
C VAL A 111 -5.20 45.25 -12.22
N LEU A 112 -4.81 46.51 -12.41
CA LEU A 112 -4.46 47.44 -11.35
C LEU A 112 -5.50 47.30 -10.23
N PRO A 113 -5.10 46.95 -9.00
CA PRO A 113 -6.04 46.95 -7.89
C PRO A 113 -6.57 48.38 -7.71
N PRO A 114 -7.89 48.56 -7.48
CA PRO A 114 -8.41 49.85 -7.09
C PRO A 114 -7.69 50.32 -5.83
N LYS A 115 -7.34 51.60 -5.82
CA LYS A 115 -6.61 52.32 -4.78
C LYS A 115 -7.37 52.25 -3.45
N CYS A 116 -7.18 51.17 -2.69
CA CYS A 116 -7.68 51.08 -1.32
C CYS A 116 -6.75 51.85 -0.38
N GLN A 117 -7.37 52.66 0.47
CA GLN A 117 -6.72 53.51 1.46
C GLN A 117 -5.92 52.68 2.48
N PRO A 118 -4.83 53.24 3.04
CA PRO A 118 -3.96 52.54 3.97
C PRO A 118 -4.67 52.30 5.32
N THR A 119 -4.89 51.03 5.65
CA THR A 119 -5.20 50.56 7.00
C THR A 119 -3.92 50.59 7.86
N PRO A 120 -3.96 51.04 9.13
CA PRO A 120 -2.78 51.10 9.98
C PRO A 120 -2.19 49.71 10.23
N ILE A 121 -0.87 49.65 10.06
CA ILE A 121 0.00 48.47 10.19
C ILE A 121 0.09 48.08 11.67
N LEU A 122 -0.37 46.88 12.01
CA LEU A 122 0.02 46.23 13.27
C LEU A 122 1.43 45.64 13.11
N PRO A 123 2.33 45.80 14.09
CA PRO A 123 3.69 45.26 14.00
C PRO A 123 3.66 43.73 13.98
N GLN A 124 4.19 43.15 12.91
CA GLN A 124 4.42 41.71 12.79
C GLN A 124 5.51 41.27 13.77
N SER A 125 5.15 40.43 14.74
CA SER A 125 6.12 39.77 15.60
C SER A 125 6.94 38.77 14.78
N ASN A 126 8.24 38.97 14.78
CA ASN A 126 9.23 38.09 14.17
C ASN A 126 9.31 36.78 14.96
N VAL A 127 8.57 35.75 14.53
CA VAL A 127 8.63 34.41 15.13
C VAL A 127 9.60 33.57 14.30
N ASN A 128 10.84 33.44 14.80
CA ASN A 128 11.76 32.42 14.33
C ASN A 128 11.13 31.02 14.55
N PRO A 129 11.19 30.10 13.56
CA PRO A 129 10.71 28.75 13.75
C PRO A 129 11.61 28.02 14.76
N PRO A 130 11.07 27.44 15.84
CA PRO A 130 11.88 26.61 16.72
C PRO A 130 12.23 25.31 16.02
N ASN A 131 13.53 25.00 15.98
CA ASN A 131 14.04 23.66 15.68
C ASN A 131 13.43 22.66 16.68
N GLN A 132 12.30 22.05 16.33
CA GLN A 132 11.73 20.96 17.11
C GLN A 132 12.49 19.68 16.79
N VAL A 133 13.45 19.36 17.66
CA VAL A 133 13.98 18.00 17.80
C VAL A 133 12.84 17.16 18.34
N PHE A 134 12.26 16.30 17.49
CA PHE A 134 11.25 15.33 17.90
C PHE A 134 11.90 14.24 18.78
N SER A 135 12.07 14.52 20.06
CA SER A 135 12.27 13.46 21.05
C SER A 135 10.92 12.78 21.27
N THR A 136 10.70 11.66 20.59
CA THR A 136 9.64 10.70 20.88
C THR A 136 9.95 9.99 22.19
N ALA A 137 9.78 10.71 23.31
CA ALA A 137 9.70 10.08 24.62
C ALA A 137 8.43 9.22 24.62
N PHE A 138 8.59 7.90 24.70
CA PHE A 138 7.48 6.97 24.84
C PHE A 138 6.73 7.31 26.13
N GLN A 139 5.51 7.82 26.01
CA GLN A 139 4.65 7.96 27.18
C GLN A 139 4.29 6.56 27.69
N PRO A 140 4.45 6.28 28.99
CA PRO A 140 4.05 5.02 29.57
C PRO A 140 2.53 4.86 29.48
N PHE A 141 2.07 3.71 29.00
CA PHE A 141 0.65 3.41 28.89
C PHE A 141 -0.06 3.47 30.25
N THR A 142 -1.22 4.12 30.26
CA THR A 142 -2.12 4.16 31.40
C THR A 142 -2.64 2.75 31.72
N PRO A 143 -3.04 2.46 32.98
CA PRO A 143 -3.61 1.15 33.33
C PRO A 143 -4.82 0.74 32.46
N LYS A 144 -5.63 1.70 32.00
CA LYS A 144 -6.76 1.46 31.09
C LYS A 144 -6.29 0.99 29.70
N GLU A 145 -5.26 1.63 29.14
CA GLU A 145 -4.67 1.23 27.86
C GLU A 145 -4.02 -0.15 27.94
N ARG A 146 -3.34 -0.46 29.05
CA ARG A 146 -2.74 -1.80 29.28
C ARG A 146 -3.79 -2.90 29.29
N ALA A 147 -4.94 -2.68 29.92
CA ALA A 147 -6.05 -3.63 29.91
C ALA A 147 -6.65 -3.81 28.50
N GLY A 148 -6.75 -2.73 27.72
CA GLY A 148 -7.16 -2.79 26.31
C GLY A 148 -6.19 -3.60 25.45
N ILE A 149 -4.89 -3.35 25.57
CA ILE A 149 -3.83 -4.06 24.84
C ILE A 149 -3.84 -5.55 25.19
N ALA A 150 -3.95 -5.91 26.48
CA ALA A 150 -4.03 -7.30 26.92
C ALA A 150 -5.26 -8.02 26.34
N LYS A 151 -6.42 -7.34 26.30
CA LYS A 151 -7.63 -7.89 25.68
C LYS A 151 -7.42 -8.17 24.18
N TRP A 152 -6.86 -7.23 23.44
CA TRP A 152 -6.54 -7.41 22.01
C TRP A 152 -5.53 -8.52 21.75
N ALA A 153 -4.49 -8.63 22.59
CA ALA A 153 -3.49 -9.69 22.48
C ALA A 153 -4.12 -11.08 22.62
N LEU A 154 -5.06 -11.25 23.57
CA LEU A 154 -5.80 -12.51 23.75
C LEU A 154 -6.70 -12.85 22.55
N TYR A 155 -7.39 -11.86 21.97
CA TYR A 155 -8.19 -12.07 20.75
C TYR A 155 -7.32 -12.51 19.55
N ILE A 156 -6.16 -11.88 19.37
CA ILE A 156 -5.23 -12.23 18.28
C ILE A 156 -4.68 -13.65 18.49
N ALA A 157 -4.23 -13.98 19.71
CA ALA A 157 -3.72 -15.30 20.04
C ALA A 157 -4.79 -16.40 19.81
N GLY A 158 -6.02 -16.19 20.28
CA GLY A 158 -7.13 -17.13 20.05
C GLY A 158 -7.49 -17.30 18.57
N SER A 159 -7.35 -16.25 17.76
CA SER A 159 -7.64 -16.30 16.32
C SER A 159 -6.59 -17.11 15.54
N ILE A 160 -5.31 -16.98 15.88
CA ILE A 160 -4.23 -17.74 15.25
C ILE A 160 -4.40 -19.25 15.51
N VAL A 161 -4.66 -19.62 16.76
CA VAL A 161 -4.90 -21.02 17.16
C VAL A 161 -6.11 -21.62 16.44
N GLY A 162 -7.19 -20.86 16.28
CA GLY A 162 -8.38 -21.31 15.55
C GLY A 162 -8.12 -21.57 14.06
N ILE A 163 -7.32 -20.72 13.40
CA ILE A 163 -6.96 -20.90 11.99
C ILE A 163 -6.08 -22.15 11.81
N GLU A 164 -5.09 -22.37 12.68
CA GLU A 164 -4.25 -23.57 12.62
C GLU A 164 -5.04 -24.86 12.87
N ALA A 165 -6.00 -24.85 13.80
CA ALA A 165 -6.86 -26.02 14.07
C ALA A 165 -7.74 -26.40 12.86
N ILE A 166 -8.18 -25.43 12.05
CA ILE A 166 -9.03 -25.68 10.88
C ILE A 166 -8.22 -26.12 9.66
N PHE A 167 -7.03 -25.56 9.45
CA PHE A 167 -6.25 -25.75 8.22
C PHE A 167 -5.01 -26.65 8.38
N GLY A 168 -4.65 -27.03 9.60
CA GLY A 168 -3.50 -27.89 9.90
C GLY A 168 -3.70 -29.33 9.41
N LYS A 169 -2.91 -29.76 8.42
CA LYS A 169 -2.96 -31.13 7.87
C LYS A 169 -2.31 -32.20 8.77
N GLY A 170 -1.55 -31.78 9.79
CA GLY A 170 -0.79 -32.67 10.66
C GLY A 170 -1.48 -33.05 11.99
N LEU A 171 -2.62 -32.44 12.32
CA LEU A 171 -3.31 -32.66 13.61
C LEU A 171 -4.41 -33.72 13.49
N VAL A 172 -4.46 -34.61 14.47
CA VAL A 172 -5.51 -35.63 14.61
C VAL A 172 -6.81 -34.95 15.07
N TRP A 173 -7.96 -35.51 14.74
CA TRP A 173 -9.27 -34.84 14.94
C TRP A 173 -9.53 -34.40 16.39
N TRP A 174 -9.10 -35.18 17.39
CA TRP A 174 -9.27 -34.83 18.80
C TRP A 174 -8.40 -33.64 19.23
N GLU A 175 -7.20 -33.48 18.66
CA GLU A 175 -6.34 -32.32 18.92
C GLU A 175 -6.98 -31.04 18.40
N ARG A 176 -7.67 -31.11 17.25
CA ARG A 176 -8.43 -29.98 16.70
C ARG A 176 -9.58 -29.57 17.63
N LEU A 177 -10.27 -30.53 18.24
CA LEU A 177 -11.32 -30.28 19.22
C LEU A 177 -10.75 -29.63 20.50
N ALA A 178 -9.60 -30.09 20.98
CA ALA A 178 -8.93 -29.50 22.14
C ALA A 178 -8.50 -28.04 21.87
N LEU A 179 -7.94 -27.76 20.68
CA LEU A 179 -7.58 -26.40 20.29
C LEU A 179 -8.80 -25.48 20.17
N LEU A 180 -9.89 -25.95 19.56
CA LEU A 180 -11.14 -25.18 19.47
C LEU A 180 -11.75 -24.90 20.85
N ALA A 181 -11.73 -25.88 21.77
CA ALA A 181 -12.19 -25.70 23.13
C ALA A 181 -11.34 -24.66 23.90
N SER A 182 -10.01 -24.71 23.73
CA SER A 182 -9.09 -23.75 24.35
C SER A 182 -9.31 -22.32 23.83
N ALA A 183 -9.54 -22.15 22.52
CA ALA A 183 -9.88 -20.88 21.92
C ALA A 183 -11.21 -20.34 22.48
N GLY A 184 -12.25 -21.18 22.54
CA GLY A 184 -13.54 -20.81 23.13
C GLY A 184 -13.43 -20.36 24.60
N PHE A 185 -12.57 -21.01 25.39
CA PHE A 185 -12.30 -20.60 26.77
C PHE A 185 -11.59 -19.25 26.87
N ALA A 186 -10.60 -18.98 26.01
CA ALA A 186 -9.92 -17.69 25.94
C ALA A 186 -10.88 -16.54 25.58
N PHE A 187 -11.78 -16.76 24.60
CA PHE A 187 -12.82 -15.79 24.25
C PHE A 187 -13.77 -15.52 25.42
N ARG A 188 -14.23 -16.57 26.12
CA ARG A 188 -15.16 -16.43 27.25
C ARG A 188 -14.55 -15.74 28.47
N THR A 189 -13.26 -15.96 28.73
CA THR A 189 -12.56 -15.29 29.84
C THR A 189 -12.24 -13.83 29.53
N GLY A 190 -11.91 -13.50 28.28
CA GLY A 190 -11.68 -12.12 27.83
C GLY A 190 -12.93 -11.22 27.93
N GLU A 191 -14.13 -11.80 27.85
CA GLU A 191 -15.39 -11.05 27.97
C GLU A 191 -15.70 -10.60 29.41
N LYS A 192 -15.23 -11.37 30.41
CA LYS A 192 -15.40 -11.04 31.84
C LYS A 192 -14.44 -9.96 32.36
N ILE A 193 -13.46 -9.56 31.55
CA ILE A 193 -12.57 -8.44 31.86
C ILE A 193 -13.28 -7.14 31.42
N THR A 194 -14.35 -6.78 32.13
CA THR A 194 -14.92 -5.43 32.04
C THR A 194 -14.08 -4.49 32.88
N PRO A 195 -13.59 -3.37 32.34
CA PRO A 195 -12.89 -2.38 33.15
C PRO A 195 -13.87 -1.84 34.20
N PRO A 196 -13.44 -1.63 35.46
CA PRO A 196 -14.30 -1.06 36.49
C PRO A 196 -14.82 0.29 35.98
N SER A 197 -16.15 0.41 35.92
CA SER A 197 -16.84 1.63 35.52
C SER A 197 -16.47 2.73 36.50
N SER A 198 -15.56 3.62 36.09
CA SER A 198 -15.22 4.80 36.85
C SER A 198 -16.36 5.79 36.71
N ASN A 199 -17.40 5.64 37.52
CA ASN A 199 -18.43 6.65 37.69
C ASN A 199 -17.85 7.69 38.68
N PRO A 200 -17.46 8.90 38.24
CA PRO A 200 -17.03 9.91 39.18
C PRO A 200 -18.25 10.34 39.98
N LYS A 201 -18.25 10.05 41.29
CA LYS A 201 -19.13 10.73 42.23
C LYS A 201 -18.69 12.19 42.25
N THR A 202 -19.37 13.03 41.48
CA THR A 202 -19.38 14.48 41.65
C THR A 202 -19.87 14.75 43.07
N ARG A 203 -19.07 15.48 43.84
CA ARG A 203 -19.40 16.00 45.17
C ARG A 203 -19.27 17.51 45.12
#